data_AF-A0A9D9W8D4-F1
#
_entry.id   AF-A0A9D9W8D4-F1
#
_cell.length_a   1.000
_cell.length_b   1.000
_cell.length_c   1.000
_cell.angle_alpha   90.00
_cell.angle_beta   90.00
_cell.angle_gamma   90.00
#
_symmetry.space_group_name_H-M   'P 1'
#
loop_
_entity.id
_entity.type
_entity.pdbx_description
1 polymer ?
#
loop_
_entity_poly.entity_id
_entity_poly.type
_entity_poly.pdbx_seq_one_letter_code
_entity_poly.pdbx_strand_id
1 'polypeptide(L)'
;LFVEIGDTSCEGLVRMVDLNDDFYDLDKDNYRIVGKSNGRVFTFGDAVKVKVRDTNLAKRTIDLEMVGMRGAGAYANNRSRKRDMPRGARSSKVIPRGKRRR
;
A
#
# COMPACT_ATOMS: atom_id res chain seq x y z
N LEU A 1 14.10 1.18 -4.64
CA LEU A 1 13.33 0.29 -3.76
C LEU A 1 14.21 -0.90 -3.43
N PHE A 2 14.43 -1.19 -2.16
CA PHE A 2 15.15 -2.39 -1.74
C PHE A 2 14.18 -3.56 -1.59
N VAL A 3 14.59 -4.74 -2.07
CA VAL A 3 13.82 -5.97 -2.00
C VAL A 3 14.72 -7.07 -1.47
N GLU A 4 14.25 -7.75 -0.44
CA GLU A 4 14.88 -8.95 0.09
C GLU A 4 14.37 -10.18 -0.65
N ILE A 5 15.28 -11.07 -1.05
CA ILE A 5 14.96 -12.36 -1.66
C ILE A 5 14.90 -13.40 -0.54
N GLY A 6 13.69 -13.87 -0.22
CA GLY A 6 13.45 -14.72 0.95
C GLY A 6 14.25 -16.03 1.00
N ASP A 7 14.58 -16.62 -0.16
CA ASP A 7 15.29 -17.91 -0.21
C ASP A 7 16.79 -17.79 0.10
N THR A 8 17.41 -16.66 -0.24
CA THR A 8 18.86 -16.48 -0.15
C THR A 8 19.27 -15.38 0.82
N SER A 9 18.31 -14.72 1.48
CA SER A 9 18.50 -13.51 2.32
C SER A 9 19.35 -12.43 1.64
N CYS A 10 19.40 -12.44 0.31
CA CYS A 10 20.13 -11.46 -0.47
C CYS A 10 19.23 -10.26 -0.73
N GLU A 11 19.80 -9.07 -0.63
CA GLU A 11 19.11 -7.83 -0.94
C GLU A 11 19.49 -7.35 -2.33
N GLY A 12 18.52 -6.77 -3.02
CA GLY A 12 18.77 -6.10 -4.30
C GLY A 12 17.98 -4.82 -4.43
N LEU A 13 18.40 -3.97 -5.38
CA LEU A 13 17.81 -2.68 -5.63
C LEU A 13 17.03 -2.68 -6.94
N VAL A 14 15.76 -2.31 -6.85
CA VAL A 14 14.94 -1.93 -8.00
C VAL A 14 15.01 -0.41 -8.14
N ARG A 15 15.45 0.08 -9.30
CA ARG A 15 15.46 1.52 -9.58
C ARG A 15 14.04 1.99 -9.86
N MET A 16 13.66 3.14 -9.30
CA MET A 16 12.31 3.69 -9.51
C MET A 16 12.06 4.05 -10.98
N VAL A 17 13.12 4.36 -11.74
CA VAL A 17 13.05 4.65 -13.17
C VAL A 17 12.69 3.43 -14.01
N ASP A 18 12.97 2.22 -13.50
CA ASP A 18 12.62 0.96 -14.17
C ASP A 18 11.16 0.52 -13.83
N LEU A 19 10.39 1.32 -13.06
CA LEU A 19 8.97 1.09 -12.84
C LEU A 19 8.17 1.75 -13.97
N ASN A 20 7.84 0.96 -15.00
CA ASN A 20 7.15 1.46 -16.18
C ASN A 20 5.63 1.64 -16.00
N ASP A 21 5.06 1.33 -14.83
CA ASP A 21 3.62 1.35 -14.60
C ASP A 21 3.09 2.69 -14.10
N ASP A 22 3.88 3.49 -13.38
CA ASP A 22 3.49 4.82 -12.90
C ASP A 22 4.71 5.67 -12.51
N PHE A 23 4.48 6.97 -12.29
CA PHE A 23 5.43 7.86 -11.65
C PHE A 23 5.27 7.79 -10.12
N TYR A 24 6.32 7.35 -9.44
CA TYR A 24 6.34 7.19 -7.99
C TYR A 24 7.04 8.34 -7.29
N ASP A 25 6.39 8.90 -6.26
CA ASP A 25 7.00 9.87 -5.34
C ASP A 25 7.36 9.19 -4.00
N LEU A 26 8.45 9.66 -3.39
CA LEU A 26 8.88 9.22 -2.06
C LEU A 26 8.19 10.05 -0.96
N ASP A 27 7.33 9.40 -0.19
CA ASP A 27 6.77 9.92 1.07
C ASP A 27 7.73 9.54 2.20
N LYS A 28 8.63 10.47 2.54
CA LYS A 28 9.71 10.26 3.52
C LYS A 28 9.18 10.06 4.94
N ASP A 29 8.09 10.72 5.31
CA ASP A 29 7.53 10.66 6.65
C ASP A 29 6.97 9.27 6.97
N ASN A 30 6.41 8.61 5.94
CA ASN A 30 5.82 7.28 6.07
C ASN A 30 6.73 6.17 5.51
N TYR A 31 7.95 6.51 5.07
CA TYR A 31 8.90 5.62 4.41
C TYR A 31 8.26 4.71 3.33
N ARG A 32 7.51 5.32 2.42
CA ARG A 32 6.80 4.61 1.35
C ARG A 32 6.92 5.34 0.03
N ILE A 33 6.70 4.63 -1.06
CA ILE A 33 6.57 5.25 -2.39
C ILE A 33 5.13 5.17 -2.87
N VAL A 34 4.63 6.25 -3.46
CA VAL A 34 3.23 6.40 -3.87
C VAL A 34 3.16 6.76 -5.36
N GLY A 35 2.42 5.98 -6.12
CA GLY A 35 2.16 6.20 -7.55
C GLY A 35 1.20 7.36 -7.75
N LYS A 36 1.51 8.26 -8.69
CA LYS A 36 0.73 9.46 -8.98
C LYS A 36 -0.58 9.17 -9.70
N SER A 37 -0.56 8.23 -10.65
CA SER A 37 -1.72 7.92 -11.50
C SER A 37 -2.60 6.85 -10.87
N ASN A 38 -2.01 5.74 -10.44
CA ASN A 38 -2.73 4.56 -9.96
C ASN A 38 -2.93 4.53 -8.44
N GLY A 39 -2.24 5.41 -7.70
CA GLY A 39 -2.30 5.48 -6.23
C GLY A 39 -1.72 4.25 -5.53
N ARG A 40 -0.95 3.41 -6.23
CA ARG A 40 -0.25 2.27 -5.65
C ARG A 40 0.75 2.76 -4.62
N VAL A 41 0.83 2.02 -3.53
CA VAL A 41 1.79 2.30 -2.47
C VAL A 41 2.68 1.07 -2.33
N PHE A 42 3.99 1.29 -2.29
CA PHE A 42 4.93 0.26 -1.84
C PHE A 42 5.50 0.63 -0.48
N THR A 43 5.39 -0.31 0.44
CA THR A 43 5.85 -0.22 1.83
C THR A 43 6.69 -1.44 2.19
N PHE A 44 7.33 -1.38 3.36
CA PHE A 44 8.02 -2.54 3.92
C PHE A 44 7.03 -3.67 4.19
N GLY A 45 7.40 -4.89 3.81
CA GLY A 45 6.59 -6.11 3.98
C GLY A 45 5.70 -6.45 2.80
N ASP A 46 5.60 -5.58 1.78
CA ASP A 46 4.84 -5.90 0.56
C ASP A 46 5.54 -6.99 -0.26
N ALA A 47 4.80 -8.06 -0.55
CA ALA A 47 5.29 -9.16 -1.37
C ALA A 47 5.29 -8.80 -2.86
N VAL A 48 6.48 -8.73 -3.43
CA VAL A 48 6.71 -8.41 -4.85
C VAL A 48 7.35 -9.57 -5.60
N LYS A 49 7.12 -9.62 -6.91
CA LYS A 49 7.85 -10.49 -7.81
C LYS A 49 8.92 -9.67 -8.51
N VAL A 50 10.15 -10.14 -8.41
CA VAL A 50 11.32 -9.51 -9.03
C VAL A 50 12.05 -10.52 -9.89
N LYS A 51 12.79 -9.99 -10.87
CA LYS A 51 13.75 -10.73 -11.68
C LYS A 51 15.12 -10.12 -11.48
N VAL A 52 16.15 -10.96 -11.45
CA VAL A 52 17.54 -10.50 -11.43
C VAL A 52 17.89 -9.94 -12.81
N ARG A 53 18.29 -8.67 -12.86
CA ARG A 53 18.70 -7.99 -14.09
C ARG A 53 20.21 -8.10 -14.28
N ASP A 54 20.97 -7.77 -13.24
CA ASP A 54 22.42 -7.85 -13.24
C ASP A 54 22.94 -8.08 -11.81
N THR A 55 24.17 -8.60 -11.70
CA THR A 55 24.82 -8.87 -10.43
C THR A 55 26.27 -8.43 -10.46
N ASN A 56 26.66 -7.59 -9.51
CA ASN A 56 28.04 -7.16 -9.35
C ASN A 56 28.64 -7.75 -8.07
N LEU A 57 29.44 -8.81 -8.23
CA LEU A 57 30.10 -9.52 -7.12
C LEU A 57 31.14 -8.64 -6.39
N ALA A 58 31.85 -7.77 -7.11
CA ALA A 58 32.86 -6.89 -6.51
C ALA A 58 32.23 -5.85 -5.58
N LYS A 59 31.08 -5.30 -5.99
CA LYS A 59 30.29 -4.36 -5.19
C LYS A 59 29.33 -5.05 -4.22
N ARG A 60 29.14 -6.37 -4.35
CA ARG A 60 28.13 -7.16 -3.63
C ARG A 60 26.71 -6.58 -3.79
N THR A 61 26.39 -6.14 -5.00
CA THR A 61 25.08 -5.54 -5.32
C THR A 61 24.34 -6.38 -6.36
N ILE A 62 23.02 -6.46 -6.20
CA ILE A 62 22.11 -7.11 -7.15
C ILE A 62 21.17 -6.04 -7.68
N ASP A 63 21.15 -5.89 -9.00
CA ASP A 63 20.17 -5.05 -9.69
C ASP A 63 18.95 -5.88 -10.02
N LEU A 64 17.79 -5.43 -9.54
CA LEU A 64 16.53 -6.12 -9.67
C LEU A 64 15.59 -5.36 -10.59
N GLU A 65 14.77 -6.11 -11.32
CA GLU A 65 13.68 -5.60 -12.12
C GLU A 65 12.35 -6.09 -11.51
N MET A 66 11.39 -5.19 -11.34
CA MET A 66 10.07 -5.57 -10.83
C MET A 66 9.21 -6.10 -11.97
N VAL A 67 8.76 -7.36 -11.85
CA VAL A 67 7.89 -8.00 -12.87
C VAL A 67 6.43 -8.03 -12.45
N GLY A 68 6.13 -7.73 -11.19
CA GLY A 68 4.76 -7.53 -10.73
C GLY A 68 4.62 -7.56 -9.21
N MET A 69 3.45 -7.14 -8.72
CA MET A 69 3.10 -7.23 -7.30
C MET A 69 2.13 -8.38 -7.10
N ARG A 70 2.39 -9.23 -6.10
CA ARG A 70 1.45 -10.29 -5.69
C ARG A 70 0.60 -9.78 -4.55
N GLY A 71 -0.14 -8.68 -4.77
CA GLY A 71 -0.90 -8.04 -3.69
C GLY A 71 -1.51 -6.69 -4.07
N ALA A 72 -2.29 -6.61 -5.14
CA ALA A 72 -2.97 -5.37 -5.53
C ALA A 72 -4.23 -5.04 -4.68
N GLY A 73 -4.27 -5.43 -3.40
CA GLY A 73 -5.52 -5.46 -2.62
C GLY A 73 -5.61 -4.54 -1.40
N ALA A 74 -4.49 -4.10 -0.81
CA ALA A 74 -4.54 -3.47 0.52
C ALA A 74 -4.57 -1.92 0.51
N TYR A 75 -3.94 -1.28 -0.48
CA TYR A 75 -3.85 0.18 -0.55
C TYR A 75 -4.86 0.85 -1.50
N ALA A 76 -5.68 0.05 -2.20
CA ALA A 76 -6.83 0.56 -2.94
C ALA A 76 -7.89 1.09 -1.95
N ASN A 77 -7.81 2.39 -1.67
CA ASN A 77 -8.87 3.21 -1.07
C ASN A 77 -9.43 2.78 0.30
N ASN A 78 -8.75 3.21 1.37
CA ASN A 78 -9.44 3.51 2.64
C ASN A 78 -9.99 4.96 2.69
N ARG A 79 -9.86 5.74 1.60
CA ARG A 79 -10.45 7.09 1.48
C ARG A 79 -11.94 7.08 1.14
N SER A 80 -12.46 6.00 0.54
CA SER A 80 -13.90 5.85 0.24
C SER A 80 -14.71 5.35 1.44
N ARG A 81 -14.14 4.56 2.36
CA ARG A 81 -14.88 4.07 3.54
C ARG A 81 -15.12 5.11 4.64
N LYS A 82 -14.53 6.31 4.53
CA LYS A 82 -14.66 7.39 5.53
C LYS A 82 -15.56 8.55 5.09
N ARG A 83 -16.35 8.41 4.02
CA ARG A 83 -17.34 9.42 3.57
C ARG A 83 -18.81 9.07 3.83
N ASP A 84 -19.14 7.81 4.18
CA ASP A 84 -20.52 7.39 4.43
C ASP A 84 -20.85 7.21 5.94
N MET A 85 -20.40 8.15 6.77
CA MET A 85 -20.99 8.32 8.11
C MET A 85 -21.94 9.53 8.04
N PRO A 86 -23.27 9.33 8.03
CA PRO A 86 -24.19 10.46 8.13
C PRO A 86 -23.97 11.16 9.46
N ARG A 87 -23.40 12.37 9.40
CA ARG A 87 -23.39 13.31 10.51
C ARG A 87 -24.83 13.72 10.80
N GLY A 88 -25.47 13.05 11.75
CA GLY A 88 -26.72 13.54 12.33
C GLY A 88 -27.81 12.49 12.44
N ALA A 89 -27.70 11.64 13.45
CA ALA A 89 -28.87 11.07 14.10
C ALA A 89 -28.70 11.19 15.62
N ARG A 90 -28.67 12.44 16.12
CA ARG A 90 -29.17 12.70 17.47
C ARG A 90 -30.69 12.47 17.42
N SER A 91 -31.10 11.20 17.45
CA SER A 91 -32.50 10.86 17.65
C SER A 91 -32.82 11.15 19.12
N SER A 92 -33.50 12.27 19.32
CA SER A 92 -34.20 12.62 20.54
C SER A 92 -35.04 11.43 21.00
N LYS A 93 -34.70 10.89 22.16
CA LYS A 93 -35.48 9.87 22.85
C LYS A 93 -36.77 10.53 23.35
N VAL A 94 -37.74 10.73 22.46
CA VAL A 94 -39.10 11.14 22.81
C VAL A 94 -39.79 9.90 23.37
N ILE A 95 -39.90 9.84 24.70
CA ILE A 95 -40.67 8.82 25.41
C ILE A 95 -42.16 9.12 25.16
N PRO A 96 -42.94 8.25 24.49
CA PRO A 96 -44.37 8.47 24.40
C PRO A 96 -45.03 8.18 25.76
N ARG A 97 -45.81 9.15 26.23
CA ARG A 97 -46.70 9.04 27.38
C ARG A 97 -47.70 7.90 27.17
N GLY A 98 -47.74 6.98 28.13
CA GLY A 98 -48.97 6.30 28.57
C GLY A 98 -49.52 5.20 27.68
N LYS A 99 -49.30 3.94 28.09
CA LYS A 99 -50.36 2.93 28.07
C LYS A 99 -50.36 2.19 29.41
N ARG A 100 -51.31 2.61 30.27
CA ARG A 100 -51.87 1.79 31.35
C ARG A 100 -52.51 0.54 30.75
N ARG A 101 -52.68 -0.47 31.63
CA ARG A 101 -53.47 -1.71 31.54
C ARG A 101 -52.59 -2.92 31.14
N ARG A 102 -52.56 -4.03 31.88
CA ARG A 102 -53.50 -4.58 32.87
C ARG A 102 -52.73 -5.44 33.87
#